data_AF-A0A933P063-F1
#
_entry.id   AF-A0A933P063-F1
#
_cell.length_a   1.000
_cell.length_b   1.000
_cell.length_c   1.000
_cell.angle_alpha   90.00
_cell.angle_beta   90.00
_cell.angle_gamma   90.00
#
_symmetry.space_group_name_H-M   'P 1'
#
loop_
_entity.id
_entity.type
_entity.pdbx_description
1 polymer ?
#
loop_
_entity_poly.entity_id
_entity_poly.type
_entity_poly.pdbx_seq_one_letter_code
_entity_poly.pdbx_strand_id
1 'polypeptide(L)'
;MGEVMALLIAARGYSWQMDFHMAFFAALALCALMYDVRAIVLGTVLVAVHHIGLGLFMDDLVFYGGGGLVRVGLHAVLLLIEAAGMVVVTLNTSHLLAFADSKSAEAANETEKAQDLALTGAADRAARDEQYGKMLARLEASFGEVVEKAAEGDFSSRITEKFGDASLDGLARKINGLVDAMDRGVSETVAVLSQLADTNLGARMSGAHAGAFARVKADTNRLAETFSTIVSQLRDTSRSLKHATGEMLTGSTDLAARTSEQADTLQQTSAAISQLATTVMENAKRAKEASTVASSVSRTAEEGGAVMRQATEAMERITTSSAKISNIIGLIDDIAFQTNLLALNASVEAARAGEAGKGFAVVAIEVRRLAQSAAQASSDVKGLIEQSGNEVKGGSSLVSGAALKLDAMLEAARSNNDRMTMIAARSDEQAVAIHQINTAVRKLDEMTQHNAALVQETSAAIEQTETQASELDSIVETFTLTDSAASAGARRGPSRDQGRAPRVAAKA
;
A
#
# COMPACT_ATOMS: atom_id res chain seq x y z
N MET A 1 -37.09 -143.38 10.46
CA MET A 1 -37.34 -144.59 11.27
C MET A 1 -37.36 -145.89 10.47
N GLY A 2 -38.15 -146.00 9.39
CA GLY A 2 -38.24 -147.25 8.61
C GLY A 2 -36.90 -147.74 8.03
N GLU A 3 -36.10 -146.82 7.47
CA GLU A 3 -34.76 -147.14 6.93
C GLU A 3 -33.76 -147.56 8.03
N VAL A 4 -33.83 -146.91 9.20
CA VAL A 4 -32.99 -147.25 10.37
C VAL A 4 -33.31 -148.65 10.88
N MET A 5 -34.59 -149.06 10.85
CA MET A 5 -35.00 -150.41 11.21
C MET A 5 -34.44 -151.47 10.26
N ALA A 6 -34.44 -151.21 8.94
CA ALA A 6 -33.89 -152.14 7.95
C ALA A 6 -32.39 -152.35 8.14
N LEU A 7 -31.65 -151.27 8.46
CA LEU A 7 -30.23 -151.33 8.80
C LEU A 7 -29.97 -152.11 10.09
N LEU A 8 -30.81 -151.92 11.12
CA LEU A 8 -30.70 -152.66 12.38
C LEU A 8 -30.87 -154.17 12.18
N ILE A 9 -31.84 -154.58 11.34
CA ILE A 9 -32.07 -156.00 11.00
C ILE A 9 -30.89 -156.57 10.21
N ALA A 10 -30.36 -155.83 9.24
CA ALA A 10 -29.21 -156.26 8.43
C ALA A 10 -27.92 -156.40 9.26
N ALA A 11 -27.77 -155.56 10.29
CA ALA A 11 -26.62 -155.57 11.19
C ALA A 11 -26.71 -156.64 12.30
N ARG A 12 -27.76 -157.48 12.33
CA ARG A 12 -27.97 -158.47 13.38
C ARG A 12 -26.77 -159.40 13.53
N GLY A 13 -26.25 -159.49 14.75
CA GLY A 13 -25.13 -160.38 15.11
C GLY A 13 -23.74 -159.82 14.83
N TYR A 14 -23.62 -158.64 14.22
CA TYR A 14 -22.36 -157.93 14.04
C TYR A 14 -22.14 -156.90 15.16
N SER A 15 -20.89 -156.50 15.41
CA SER A 15 -20.53 -155.59 16.52
C SER A 15 -21.19 -154.21 16.45
N TRP A 16 -21.47 -153.70 15.25
CA TRP A 16 -22.10 -152.39 14.97
C TRP A 16 -23.63 -152.33 15.14
N GLN A 17 -24.28 -153.42 15.55
CA GLN A 17 -25.73 -153.45 15.72
C GLN A 17 -26.23 -152.43 16.74
N MET A 18 -25.49 -152.26 17.85
CA MET A 18 -25.80 -151.29 18.89
C MET A 18 -25.73 -149.85 18.35
N ASP A 19 -24.75 -149.54 17.49
CA ASP A 19 -24.60 -148.20 16.90
C ASP A 19 -25.78 -147.86 15.98
N PHE A 20 -26.23 -148.82 15.17
CA PHE A 20 -27.44 -148.64 14.35
C PHE A 20 -28.71 -148.48 15.18
N HIS A 21 -28.77 -149.08 16.38
CA HIS A 21 -29.88 -148.86 17.31
C HIS A 21 -29.88 -147.42 17.85
N MET A 22 -28.71 -146.84 18.12
CA MET A 22 -28.60 -145.45 18.57
C MET A 22 -29.04 -144.43 17.52
N ALA A 23 -29.09 -144.79 16.24
CA ALA A 23 -29.56 -143.89 15.18
C ALA A 23 -31.04 -143.48 15.32
N PHE A 24 -31.85 -144.19 16.11
CA PHE A 24 -33.21 -143.78 16.46
C PHE A 24 -33.23 -142.50 17.32
N PHE A 25 -32.25 -142.32 18.20
CA PHE A 25 -32.09 -141.09 19.00
C PHE A 25 -31.59 -139.93 18.14
N ALA A 26 -30.65 -140.17 17.22
CA ALA A 26 -30.22 -139.16 16.26
C ALA A 26 -31.39 -138.66 15.37
N ALA A 27 -32.27 -139.56 14.93
CA ALA A 27 -33.47 -139.18 14.19
C ALA A 27 -34.44 -138.34 15.02
N LEU A 28 -34.53 -138.59 16.34
CA LEU A 28 -35.31 -137.77 17.26
C LEU A 28 -34.70 -136.37 17.44
N ALA A 29 -33.37 -136.27 17.56
CA ALA A 29 -32.64 -135.00 17.63
C ALA A 29 -32.89 -134.10 16.40
N LEU A 30 -32.97 -134.69 15.21
CA LEU A 30 -33.31 -133.98 13.97
C LEU A 30 -34.71 -133.35 13.99
N CYS A 31 -35.68 -133.91 14.74
CA CYS A 31 -37.00 -133.28 14.88
C CYS A 31 -36.92 -131.91 15.58
N ALA A 32 -35.91 -131.65 16.42
CA ALA A 32 -35.73 -130.36 17.07
C ALA A 32 -35.38 -129.23 16.08
N LEU A 33 -34.81 -129.55 14.91
CA LEU A 33 -34.50 -128.58 13.86
C LEU A 33 -35.74 -128.01 13.15
N MET A 34 -36.88 -128.68 13.27
CA MET A 34 -38.15 -128.18 12.73
C MET A 34 -38.75 -127.05 13.57
N TYR A 35 -38.16 -126.77 14.75
CA TYR A 35 -38.65 -125.81 15.73
C TYR A 35 -40.14 -125.99 16.10
N ASP A 36 -40.66 -127.21 16.00
CA ASP A 36 -42.03 -127.57 16.38
C ASP A 36 -42.03 -128.64 17.47
N VAL A 37 -42.55 -128.28 18.65
CA VAL A 37 -42.71 -129.17 19.81
C VAL A 37 -43.53 -130.42 19.44
N ARG A 38 -44.51 -130.28 18.54
CA ARG A 38 -45.35 -131.41 18.09
C ARG A 38 -44.54 -132.48 17.37
N ALA A 39 -43.54 -132.08 16.58
CA ALA A 39 -42.67 -133.00 15.86
C ALA A 39 -41.78 -133.81 16.83
N ILE A 40 -41.25 -133.17 17.87
CA ILE A 40 -40.43 -133.84 18.90
C ILE A 40 -41.28 -134.85 19.69
N VAL A 41 -42.50 -134.47 20.11
CA VAL A 41 -43.40 -135.35 20.85
C VAL A 41 -43.77 -136.58 20.02
N LEU A 42 -44.14 -136.38 18.75
CA LEU A 42 -44.49 -137.48 17.85
C LEU A 42 -43.30 -138.44 17.63
N GLY A 43 -42.10 -137.89 17.42
CA GLY A 43 -40.87 -138.68 17.29
C GLY A 43 -40.57 -139.51 18.54
N THR A 44 -40.76 -138.94 19.73
CA THR A 44 -40.49 -139.60 21.02
C THR A 44 -41.40 -140.82 21.20
N VAL A 45 -42.69 -140.65 20.92
CA VAL A 45 -43.67 -141.76 20.97
C VAL A 45 -43.27 -142.88 20.01
N LEU A 46 -42.84 -142.54 18.80
CA LEU A 46 -42.43 -143.52 17.80
C LEU A 46 -41.20 -144.32 18.23
N VAL A 47 -40.19 -143.67 18.83
CA VAL A 47 -39.01 -144.33 19.40
C VAL A 47 -39.39 -145.21 20.60
N ALA A 48 -40.30 -144.76 21.47
CA ALA A 48 -40.76 -145.52 22.62
C ALA A 48 -41.47 -146.83 22.18
N VAL A 49 -42.38 -146.74 21.21
CA VAL A 49 -43.07 -147.91 20.62
C VAL A 49 -42.06 -148.89 20.02
N HIS A 50 -41.05 -148.37 19.31
CA HIS A 50 -39.97 -149.17 18.74
C HIS A 50 -39.18 -149.94 19.82
N HIS A 51 -38.76 -149.28 20.90
CA HIS A 51 -37.97 -149.89 21.97
C HIS A 51 -38.75 -150.94 22.76
N ILE A 52 -40.03 -150.69 23.03
CA ILE A 52 -40.91 -151.66 23.71
C ILE A 52 -41.15 -152.87 22.80
N GLY A 53 -41.45 -152.64 21.52
CA GLY A 53 -41.74 -153.70 20.56
C GLY A 53 -40.54 -154.62 20.33
N LEU A 54 -39.37 -154.05 20.04
CA LEU A 54 -38.17 -154.87 19.88
C LEU A 54 -37.73 -155.50 21.20
N GLY A 55 -37.83 -154.79 22.34
CA GLY A 55 -37.45 -155.34 23.64
C GLY A 55 -38.30 -156.52 24.13
N LEU A 56 -39.52 -156.69 23.62
CA LEU A 56 -40.43 -157.80 23.99
C LEU A 56 -40.38 -158.98 23.02
N PHE A 57 -40.26 -158.72 21.70
CA PHE A 57 -40.41 -159.75 20.68
C PHE A 57 -39.10 -160.13 19.99
N MET A 58 -38.09 -159.26 20.02
CA MET A 58 -36.83 -159.42 19.30
C MET A 58 -35.69 -158.76 20.10
N ASP A 59 -35.53 -159.16 21.36
CA ASP A 59 -34.62 -158.54 22.32
C ASP A 59 -33.15 -158.53 21.86
N ASP A 60 -32.75 -159.56 21.11
CA ASP A 60 -31.48 -159.65 20.40
C ASP A 60 -31.15 -158.43 19.54
N LEU A 61 -32.16 -157.72 18.98
CA LEU A 61 -31.96 -156.57 18.09
C LEU A 61 -31.67 -155.26 18.85
N VAL A 62 -32.05 -155.18 20.13
CA VAL A 62 -31.93 -153.98 20.98
C VAL A 62 -30.67 -154.03 21.84
N PHE A 63 -30.34 -155.20 22.40
CA PHE A 63 -29.26 -155.33 23.38
C PHE A 63 -28.29 -156.46 23.01
N TYR A 64 -27.04 -156.11 22.70
CA TYR A 64 -25.97 -157.09 22.52
C TYR A 64 -25.68 -157.81 23.86
N GLY A 65 -25.82 -159.15 23.86
CA GLY A 65 -25.54 -160.01 25.02
C GLY A 65 -26.76 -160.46 25.85
N GLY A 66 -27.99 -160.30 25.36
CA GLY A 66 -29.22 -160.79 26.00
C GLY A 66 -30.02 -159.70 26.74
N GLY A 67 -31.33 -159.66 26.51
CA GLY A 67 -32.24 -158.63 27.00
C GLY A 67 -32.88 -158.95 28.35
N GLY A 68 -33.22 -157.90 29.12
CA GLY A 68 -33.98 -158.00 30.36
C GLY A 68 -34.84 -156.76 30.59
N LEU A 69 -36.01 -156.91 31.21
CA LEU A 69 -37.00 -155.84 31.43
C LEU A 69 -36.42 -154.59 32.12
N VAL A 70 -35.44 -154.76 33.02
CA VAL A 70 -34.75 -153.66 33.70
C VAL A 70 -34.02 -152.74 32.71
N ARG A 71 -33.47 -153.29 31.63
CA ARG A 71 -32.69 -152.55 30.63
C ARG A 71 -33.57 -151.72 29.70
N VAL A 72 -34.74 -152.26 29.33
CA VAL A 72 -35.79 -151.52 28.60
C VAL A 72 -36.30 -150.34 29.43
N GLY A 73 -36.50 -150.54 30.74
CA GLY A 73 -36.89 -149.48 31.67
C GLY A 73 -35.87 -148.33 31.75
N LEU A 74 -34.57 -148.66 31.85
CA LEU A 74 -33.50 -147.66 31.86
C LEU A 74 -33.47 -146.84 30.55
N HIS A 75 -33.66 -147.49 29.41
CA HIS A 75 -33.69 -146.83 28.11
C HIS A 75 -34.88 -145.88 27.94
N ALA A 76 -36.06 -146.26 28.46
CA ALA A 76 -37.24 -145.38 28.46
C ALA A 76 -37.02 -144.08 29.25
N VAL A 77 -36.27 -144.13 30.36
CA VAL A 77 -35.92 -142.94 31.14
C VAL A 77 -34.99 -142.00 30.36
N LEU A 78 -33.97 -142.55 29.69
CA LEU A 78 -33.04 -141.76 28.86
C LEU A 78 -33.77 -141.05 27.72
N LEU A 79 -34.69 -141.73 27.05
CA LEU A 79 -35.51 -141.17 25.98
C LEU A 79 -36.37 -139.97 26.46
N LEU A 80 -36.97 -140.07 27.64
CA LEU A 80 -37.77 -138.97 28.22
C LEU A 80 -36.92 -137.75 28.58
N ILE A 81 -35.72 -137.98 29.12
CA ILE A 81 -34.77 -136.90 29.44
C ILE A 81 -34.35 -136.17 28.16
N GLU A 82 -34.02 -136.92 27.11
CA GLU A 82 -33.62 -136.36 25.83
C GLU A 82 -34.74 -135.55 25.18
N ALA A 83 -35.96 -136.10 25.14
CA ALA A 83 -37.14 -135.42 24.61
C ALA A 83 -37.44 -134.09 25.34
N ALA A 84 -37.35 -134.08 26.68
CA ALA A 84 -37.55 -132.87 27.47
C ALA A 84 -36.50 -131.79 27.16
N GLY A 85 -35.23 -132.19 27.00
CA GLY A 85 -34.13 -131.29 26.64
C GLY A 85 -34.38 -130.58 25.30
N MET A 86 -34.86 -131.31 24.29
CA MET A 86 -35.17 -130.75 22.98
C MET A 86 -36.33 -129.76 23.01
N VAL A 87 -37.41 -130.06 23.75
CA VAL A 87 -38.57 -129.17 23.85
C VAL A 87 -38.19 -127.80 24.44
N VAL A 88 -37.33 -127.78 25.46
CA VAL A 88 -36.85 -126.54 26.10
C VAL A 88 -36.06 -125.68 25.12
N VAL A 89 -35.14 -126.28 24.35
CA VAL A 89 -34.33 -125.56 23.36
C VAL A 89 -35.21 -124.96 22.26
N THR A 90 -36.19 -125.73 21.77
CA THR A 90 -37.12 -125.26 20.75
C THR A 90 -37.96 -124.07 21.22
N LEU A 91 -38.49 -124.10 22.46
CA LEU A 91 -39.27 -122.99 23.02
C LEU A 91 -38.43 -121.73 23.28
N ASN A 92 -37.18 -121.89 23.71
CA ASN A 92 -36.30 -120.74 23.96
C ASN A 92 -35.88 -120.04 22.66
N THR A 93 -35.66 -120.82 21.59
CA THR A 93 -35.25 -120.30 20.29
C THR A 93 -36.37 -119.53 19.59
N SER A 94 -37.63 -119.96 19.73
CA SER A 94 -38.78 -119.24 19.14
C SER A 94 -39.02 -117.87 19.78
N HIS A 95 -38.78 -117.74 21.09
CA HIS A 95 -38.88 -116.46 21.80
C HIS A 95 -37.82 -115.43 21.35
N LEU A 96 -36.59 -115.88 21.10
CA LEU A 96 -35.49 -115.03 20.63
C LEU A 96 -35.75 -114.44 19.24
N LEU A 97 -36.31 -115.26 18.33
CA LEU A 97 -36.64 -114.82 16.97
C LEU A 97 -37.74 -113.74 16.96
N ALA A 98 -38.76 -113.87 17.81
CA ALA A 98 -39.83 -112.86 17.92
C ALA A 98 -39.34 -111.53 18.51
N PHE A 99 -38.38 -111.56 19.43
CA PHE A 99 -37.79 -110.35 20.03
C PHE A 99 -36.94 -109.56 19.02
N ALA A 100 -36.14 -110.26 18.20
CA ALA A 100 -35.27 -109.65 17.19
C ALA A 100 -36.07 -108.88 16.12
N ASP A 101 -37.23 -109.39 15.71
CA ASP A 101 -38.07 -108.76 14.69
C ASP A 101 -38.65 -107.42 15.16
N SER A 102 -39.08 -107.33 16.43
CA SER A 102 -39.65 -106.10 17.01
C SER A 102 -38.63 -104.95 17.11
N LYS A 103 -37.36 -105.26 17.39
CA LYS A 103 -36.29 -104.26 17.53
C LYS A 103 -35.82 -103.70 16.18
N SER A 104 -35.94 -104.48 15.10
CA SER A 104 -35.58 -104.03 13.75
C SER A 104 -36.56 -102.97 13.22
N ALA A 105 -37.85 -103.11 13.54
CA ALA A 105 -38.89 -102.17 13.14
C ALA A 105 -38.80 -100.80 13.87
N GLU A 106 -38.39 -100.77 15.15
CA GLU A 106 -38.15 -99.51 15.88
C GLU A 106 -36.94 -98.75 15.32
N ALA A 107 -35.84 -99.45 15.00
CA ALA A 107 -34.61 -98.81 14.53
C ALA A 107 -34.77 -98.13 13.17
N ALA A 108 -35.58 -98.69 12.26
CA ALA A 108 -35.81 -98.10 10.93
C ALA A 108 -36.53 -96.74 11.00
N ASN A 109 -37.48 -96.58 11.93
CA ASN A 109 -38.31 -95.38 12.06
C ASN A 109 -37.55 -94.18 12.68
N GLU A 110 -36.59 -94.43 13.59
CA GLU A 110 -35.76 -93.35 14.17
C GLU A 110 -34.74 -92.79 13.16
N THR A 111 -34.19 -93.62 12.27
CA THR A 111 -33.28 -93.17 11.21
C THR A 111 -33.95 -92.27 10.17
N GLU A 112 -35.22 -92.51 9.84
CA GLU A 112 -35.97 -91.70 8.86
C GLU A 112 -36.23 -90.27 9.36
N LYS A 113 -36.59 -90.11 10.65
CA LYS A 113 -36.76 -88.78 11.28
C LYS A 113 -35.46 -88.00 11.44
N ALA A 114 -34.33 -88.67 11.66
CA ALA A 114 -33.03 -88.01 11.82
C ALA A 114 -32.49 -87.46 10.48
N GLN A 115 -32.78 -88.11 9.36
CA GLN A 115 -32.40 -87.64 8.03
C GLN A 115 -33.21 -86.40 7.59
N ASP A 116 -34.51 -86.35 7.90
CA ASP A 116 -35.38 -85.25 7.48
C ASP A 116 -35.05 -83.92 8.18
N LEU A 117 -34.70 -83.95 9.47
CA LEU A 117 -34.24 -82.77 10.23
C LEU A 117 -32.84 -82.28 9.79
N ALA A 118 -31.96 -83.18 9.34
CA ALA A 118 -30.62 -82.81 8.90
C ALA A 118 -30.63 -82.08 7.54
N LEU A 119 -31.51 -82.51 6.62
CA LEU A 119 -31.67 -81.89 5.30
C LEU A 119 -32.33 -80.52 5.39
N THR A 120 -33.37 -80.34 6.22
CA THR A 120 -34.00 -79.04 6.47
C THR A 120 -33.07 -78.07 7.22
N GLY A 121 -32.35 -78.53 8.24
CA GLY A 121 -31.39 -77.70 8.98
C GLY A 121 -30.11 -77.32 8.20
N ALA A 122 -29.76 -78.06 7.14
CA ALA A 122 -28.66 -77.71 6.23
C ALA A 122 -29.09 -76.66 5.19
N ALA A 123 -30.30 -76.77 4.66
CA ALA A 123 -30.88 -75.78 3.74
C ALA A 123 -31.05 -74.40 4.41
N ASP A 124 -31.52 -74.36 5.66
CA ASP A 124 -31.70 -73.11 6.42
C ASP A 124 -30.38 -72.45 6.85
N ARG A 125 -29.28 -73.22 6.97
CA ARG A 125 -27.95 -72.66 7.22
C ARG A 125 -27.32 -72.12 5.95
N ALA A 126 -27.38 -72.86 4.84
CA ALA A 126 -26.91 -72.40 3.54
C ALA A 126 -27.66 -71.14 3.06
N ALA A 127 -28.98 -71.06 3.28
CA ALA A 127 -29.76 -69.88 2.93
C ALA A 127 -29.41 -68.65 3.78
N ARG A 128 -29.13 -68.82 5.08
CA ARG A 128 -28.68 -67.73 5.96
C ARG A 128 -27.27 -67.26 5.62
N ASP A 129 -26.35 -68.19 5.32
CA ASP A 129 -24.98 -67.87 4.91
C ASP A 129 -24.96 -67.16 3.55
N GLU A 130 -25.80 -67.58 2.61
CA GLU A 130 -25.98 -66.92 1.32
C GLU A 130 -26.61 -65.52 1.48
N GLN A 131 -27.61 -65.37 2.34
CA GLN A 131 -28.24 -64.08 2.63
C GLN A 131 -27.28 -63.12 3.34
N TYR A 132 -26.45 -63.61 4.26
CA TYR A 132 -25.42 -62.84 4.94
C TYR A 132 -24.29 -62.43 3.97
N GLY A 133 -23.85 -63.33 3.09
CA GLY A 133 -22.89 -63.04 2.02
C GLY A 133 -23.40 -61.98 1.04
N LYS A 134 -24.68 -62.08 0.62
CA LYS A 134 -25.34 -61.07 -0.20
C LYS A 134 -25.44 -59.72 0.51
N MET A 135 -25.74 -59.71 1.82
CA MET A 135 -25.80 -58.48 2.61
C MET A 135 -24.41 -57.82 2.73
N LEU A 136 -23.35 -58.60 2.98
CA LEU A 136 -21.98 -58.09 3.04
C LEU A 136 -21.51 -57.53 1.70
N ALA A 137 -21.79 -58.22 0.58
CA ALA A 137 -21.43 -57.73 -0.75
C ALA A 137 -22.14 -56.41 -1.10
N ARG A 138 -23.41 -56.26 -0.72
CA ARG A 138 -24.17 -55.01 -0.91
C ARG A 138 -23.63 -53.88 -0.02
N LEU A 139 -23.28 -54.20 1.23
CA LEU A 139 -22.63 -53.26 2.13
C LEU A 139 -21.30 -52.77 1.56
N GLU A 140 -20.43 -53.69 1.15
CA GLU A 140 -19.12 -53.38 0.56
C GLU A 140 -19.27 -52.53 -0.71
N ALA A 141 -20.19 -52.89 -1.61
CA ALA A 141 -20.42 -52.12 -2.83
C ALA A 141 -20.92 -50.71 -2.54
N SER A 142 -21.97 -50.55 -1.71
CA SER A 142 -22.60 -49.26 -1.48
C SER A 142 -21.75 -48.32 -0.62
N PHE A 143 -21.09 -48.83 0.42
CA PHE A 143 -20.20 -48.04 1.26
C PHE A 143 -18.85 -47.79 0.57
N GLY A 144 -18.32 -48.81 -0.12
CA GLY A 144 -17.08 -48.74 -0.88
C GLY A 144 -17.13 -47.64 -1.93
N GLU A 145 -18.19 -47.58 -2.74
CA GLU A 145 -18.33 -46.54 -3.77
C GLU A 145 -18.30 -45.12 -3.19
N VAL A 146 -19.02 -44.88 -2.10
CA VAL A 146 -19.08 -43.54 -1.48
C VAL A 146 -17.75 -43.17 -0.83
N VAL A 147 -17.07 -44.12 -0.19
CA VAL A 147 -15.76 -43.90 0.43
C VAL A 147 -14.68 -43.69 -0.63
N GLU A 148 -14.68 -44.46 -1.71
CA GLU A 148 -13.74 -44.34 -2.83
C GLU A 148 -13.87 -42.98 -3.50
N LYS A 149 -15.09 -42.57 -3.88
CA LYS A 149 -15.34 -41.25 -4.45
C LYS A 149 -14.97 -40.12 -3.48
N ALA A 150 -15.30 -40.25 -2.20
CA ALA A 150 -14.90 -39.26 -1.19
C ALA A 150 -13.37 -39.20 -1.01
N ALA A 151 -12.65 -40.31 -1.15
CA ALA A 151 -11.20 -40.36 -1.12
C ALA A 151 -10.56 -39.69 -2.35
N GLU A 152 -11.24 -39.74 -3.50
CA GLU A 152 -10.88 -39.00 -4.72
C GLU A 152 -11.27 -37.51 -4.67
N GLY A 153 -12.01 -37.09 -3.63
CA GLY A 153 -12.46 -35.70 -3.44
C GLY A 153 -13.84 -35.39 -4.03
N ASP A 154 -14.56 -36.38 -4.55
CA ASP A 154 -15.97 -36.27 -4.94
C ASP A 154 -16.88 -36.59 -3.75
N PHE A 155 -17.38 -35.53 -3.12
CA PHE A 155 -18.32 -35.63 -2.00
C PHE A 155 -19.79 -35.57 -2.44
N SER A 156 -20.12 -35.73 -3.73
CA SER A 156 -21.52 -35.69 -4.20
C SER A 156 -22.28 -37.00 -3.98
N SER A 157 -21.55 -38.12 -3.81
CA SER A 157 -22.14 -39.46 -3.70
C SER A 157 -22.77 -39.75 -2.33
N ARG A 158 -23.82 -40.56 -2.29
CA ARG A 158 -24.58 -40.90 -1.07
C ARG A 158 -24.99 -42.37 -1.05
N ILE A 159 -24.96 -42.97 0.13
CA ILE A 159 -25.49 -44.32 0.39
C ILE A 159 -27.02 -44.21 0.37
N THR A 160 -27.65 -44.70 -0.69
CA THR A 160 -29.12 -44.68 -0.88
C THR A 160 -29.76 -46.04 -0.61
N GLU A 161 -28.96 -47.10 -0.54
CA GLU A 161 -29.42 -48.45 -0.26
C GLU A 161 -29.94 -48.59 1.19
N LYS A 162 -30.99 -49.39 1.36
CA LYS A 162 -31.57 -49.74 2.67
C LYS A 162 -31.27 -51.20 2.97
N PHE A 163 -30.68 -51.47 4.12
CA PHE A 163 -30.18 -52.80 4.49
C PHE A 163 -31.18 -53.61 5.33
N GLY A 164 -32.25 -52.96 5.80
CA GLY A 164 -33.25 -53.61 6.66
C GLY A 164 -32.77 -53.88 8.09
N ASP A 165 -31.54 -53.45 8.42
CA ASP A 165 -30.97 -53.45 9.76
C ASP A 165 -30.79 -52.01 10.24
N ALA A 166 -31.30 -51.71 11.44
CA ALA A 166 -31.31 -50.36 11.99
C ALA A 166 -29.90 -49.80 12.26
N SER A 167 -28.93 -50.67 12.55
CA SER A 167 -27.54 -50.27 12.80
C SER A 167 -26.83 -49.91 11.50
N LEU A 168 -27.00 -50.73 10.46
CA LEU A 168 -26.45 -50.47 9.11
C LEU A 168 -27.05 -49.21 8.48
N ASP A 169 -28.38 -49.06 8.54
CA ASP A 169 -29.04 -47.83 8.06
C ASP A 169 -28.65 -46.59 8.89
N GLY A 170 -28.37 -46.78 10.19
CA GLY A 170 -27.83 -45.76 11.06
C GLY A 170 -26.40 -45.35 10.68
N LEU A 171 -25.56 -46.30 10.31
CA LEU A 171 -24.21 -46.05 9.83
C LEU A 171 -24.23 -45.33 8.48
N ALA A 172 -25.10 -45.74 7.54
CA ALA A 172 -25.31 -45.07 6.26
C ALA A 172 -25.68 -43.59 6.45
N ARG A 173 -26.62 -43.28 7.37
CA ARG A 173 -26.96 -41.89 7.72
C ARG A 173 -25.79 -41.10 8.28
N LYS A 174 -24.96 -41.69 9.14
CA LYS A 174 -23.76 -41.02 9.70
C LYS A 174 -22.71 -40.75 8.63
N ILE A 175 -22.45 -41.70 7.73
CA ILE A 175 -21.51 -41.51 6.61
C ILE A 175 -22.03 -40.46 5.64
N ASN A 176 -23.32 -40.53 5.25
CA ASN A 176 -23.93 -39.50 4.42
C ASN A 176 -23.84 -38.11 5.09
N GLY A 177 -24.07 -38.01 6.39
CA GLY A 177 -23.90 -36.74 7.13
C GLY A 177 -22.45 -36.23 7.16
N LEU A 178 -21.46 -37.13 7.23
CA LEU A 178 -20.04 -36.78 7.14
C LEU A 178 -19.67 -36.26 5.74
N VAL A 179 -20.01 -37.02 4.69
CA VAL A 179 -19.74 -36.66 3.29
C VAL A 179 -20.45 -35.35 2.93
N ASP A 180 -21.67 -35.16 3.43
CA ASP A 180 -22.42 -33.94 3.19
C ASP A 180 -21.83 -32.70 3.92
N ALA A 181 -21.30 -32.88 5.13
CA ALA A 181 -20.54 -31.81 5.79
C ALA A 181 -19.23 -31.47 5.05
N MET A 182 -18.56 -32.49 4.49
CA MET A 182 -17.36 -32.30 3.65
C MET A 182 -17.70 -31.56 2.36
N ASP A 183 -18.73 -32.00 1.64
CA ASP A 183 -19.20 -31.41 0.40
C ASP A 183 -19.55 -29.93 0.58
N ARG A 184 -20.42 -29.61 1.55
CA ARG A 184 -20.83 -28.22 1.81
C ARG A 184 -19.63 -27.35 2.21
N GLY A 185 -18.75 -27.85 3.07
CA GLY A 185 -17.59 -27.12 3.56
C GLY A 185 -16.58 -26.81 2.45
N VAL A 186 -16.23 -27.81 1.64
CA VAL A 186 -15.29 -27.67 0.52
C VAL A 186 -15.90 -26.84 -0.60
N SER A 187 -17.12 -27.16 -1.04
CA SER A 187 -17.79 -26.46 -2.14
C SER A 187 -17.99 -24.97 -1.85
N GLU A 188 -18.40 -24.60 -0.62
CA GLU A 188 -18.51 -23.18 -0.25
C GLU A 188 -17.14 -22.49 -0.16
N THR A 189 -16.11 -23.18 0.36
CA THR A 189 -14.74 -22.62 0.40
C THR A 189 -14.24 -22.35 -1.01
N VAL A 190 -14.39 -23.30 -1.93
CA VAL A 190 -14.02 -23.15 -3.34
C VAL A 190 -14.80 -22.00 -3.97
N ALA A 191 -16.11 -21.92 -3.78
CA ALA A 191 -16.94 -20.85 -4.34
C ALA A 191 -16.52 -19.44 -3.88
N VAL A 192 -16.12 -19.29 -2.62
CA VAL A 192 -15.63 -18.01 -2.10
C VAL A 192 -14.23 -17.72 -2.61
N LEU A 193 -13.30 -18.69 -2.60
CA LEU A 193 -11.95 -18.50 -3.12
C LEU A 193 -11.94 -18.17 -4.62
N SER A 194 -12.83 -18.77 -5.42
CA SER A 194 -13.02 -18.42 -6.83
C SER A 194 -13.48 -16.97 -6.98
N GLN A 195 -14.45 -16.52 -6.19
CA GLN A 195 -14.88 -15.12 -6.21
C GLN A 195 -13.76 -14.15 -5.78
N LEU A 196 -12.94 -14.52 -4.79
CA LEU A 196 -11.78 -13.70 -4.40
C LEU A 196 -10.74 -13.63 -5.53
N ALA A 197 -10.52 -14.73 -6.26
CA ALA A 197 -9.64 -14.75 -7.44
C ALA A 197 -10.19 -13.88 -8.58
N ASP A 198 -11.51 -13.84 -8.75
CA ASP A 198 -12.23 -12.95 -9.65
C ASP A 198 -12.44 -11.54 -9.07
N THR A 199 -11.56 -11.12 -8.16
CA THR A 199 -11.50 -9.78 -7.54
C THR A 199 -12.74 -9.35 -6.75
N ASN A 200 -13.69 -10.25 -6.48
CA ASN A 200 -14.83 -10.00 -5.59
C ASN A 200 -14.47 -10.27 -4.13
N LEU A 201 -13.93 -9.24 -3.48
CA LEU A 201 -13.56 -9.25 -2.07
C LEU A 201 -14.76 -9.16 -1.12
N GLY A 202 -15.99 -9.03 -1.65
CA GLY A 202 -17.22 -9.07 -0.86
C GLY A 202 -17.72 -10.47 -0.52
N ALA A 203 -17.21 -11.50 -1.19
CA ALA A 203 -17.62 -12.89 -0.96
C ALA A 203 -17.25 -13.37 0.45
N ARG A 204 -18.18 -14.08 1.10
CA ARG A 204 -17.98 -14.65 2.44
C ARG A 204 -18.59 -16.04 2.52
N MET A 205 -17.95 -16.94 3.28
CA MET A 205 -18.55 -18.19 3.71
C MET A 205 -19.63 -17.85 4.75
N SER A 206 -20.88 -18.13 4.44
CA SER A 206 -22.08 -17.84 5.25
C SER A 206 -22.65 -19.09 5.92
N GLY A 207 -22.36 -20.29 5.38
CA GLY A 207 -22.85 -21.57 5.86
C GLY A 207 -22.61 -21.83 7.35
N ALA A 208 -23.51 -22.61 7.96
CA ALA A 208 -23.40 -23.05 9.33
C ALA A 208 -22.43 -24.25 9.42
N HIS A 209 -21.16 -23.96 9.71
CA HIS A 209 -20.10 -24.95 9.83
C HIS A 209 -19.72 -25.17 11.30
N ALA A 210 -19.25 -26.39 11.62
CA ALA A 210 -18.77 -26.77 12.95
C ALA A 210 -17.34 -27.33 12.87
N GLY A 211 -16.66 -27.41 14.02
CA GLY A 211 -15.34 -28.03 14.13
C GLY A 211 -14.29 -27.42 13.19
N ALA A 212 -13.64 -28.24 12.38
CA ALA A 212 -12.60 -27.80 11.46
C ALA A 212 -13.13 -26.84 10.38
N PHE A 213 -14.32 -27.07 9.82
CA PHE A 213 -14.88 -26.18 8.80
C PHE A 213 -15.33 -24.83 9.35
N ALA A 214 -15.67 -24.74 10.64
CA ALA A 214 -15.90 -23.44 11.27
C ALA A 214 -14.61 -22.59 11.29
N ARG A 215 -13.45 -23.23 11.50
CA ARG A 215 -12.14 -22.56 11.40
C ARG A 215 -11.81 -22.16 9.96
N VAL A 216 -12.03 -23.04 8.98
CA VAL A 216 -11.86 -22.72 7.55
C VAL A 216 -12.72 -21.51 7.17
N LYS A 217 -14.00 -21.50 7.54
CA LYS A 217 -14.88 -20.32 7.37
C LYS A 217 -14.29 -19.05 7.98
N ALA A 218 -13.84 -19.13 9.23
CA ALA A 218 -13.29 -17.97 9.92
C ALA A 218 -12.02 -17.45 9.24
N ASP A 219 -11.10 -18.33 8.83
CA ASP A 219 -9.84 -17.97 8.21
C ASP A 219 -10.04 -17.45 6.77
N THR A 220 -10.91 -18.08 5.97
CA THR A 220 -11.27 -17.60 4.62
C THR A 220 -11.93 -16.22 4.69
N ASN A 221 -12.87 -16.02 5.62
CA ASN A 221 -13.52 -14.71 5.79
C ASN A 221 -12.54 -13.65 6.30
N ARG A 222 -11.60 -14.02 7.18
CA ARG A 222 -10.55 -13.10 7.65
C ARG A 222 -9.61 -12.70 6.51
N LEU A 223 -9.28 -13.63 5.62
CA LEU A 223 -8.47 -13.35 4.42
C LEU A 223 -9.18 -12.33 3.52
N ALA A 224 -10.46 -12.58 3.20
CA ALA A 224 -11.27 -11.67 2.40
C ALA A 224 -11.38 -10.27 3.05
N GLU A 225 -11.57 -10.21 4.37
CA GLU A 225 -11.62 -8.95 5.12
C GLU A 225 -10.30 -8.18 5.08
N THR A 226 -9.18 -8.90 5.23
CA THR A 226 -7.83 -8.30 5.20
C THR A 226 -7.55 -7.69 3.82
N PHE A 227 -7.82 -8.42 2.74
CA PHE A 227 -7.67 -7.88 1.38
C PHE A 227 -8.62 -6.71 1.12
N SER A 228 -9.89 -6.82 1.53
CA SER A 228 -10.86 -5.73 1.40
C SER A 228 -10.37 -4.45 2.09
N THR A 229 -9.80 -4.58 3.29
CA THR A 229 -9.20 -3.47 4.05
C THR A 229 -8.00 -2.86 3.31
N ILE A 230 -7.07 -3.68 2.82
CA ILE A 230 -5.88 -3.21 2.07
C ILE A 230 -6.30 -2.47 0.80
N VAL A 231 -7.21 -3.04 0.01
CA VAL A 231 -7.69 -2.42 -1.23
C VAL A 231 -8.45 -1.12 -0.95
N SER A 232 -9.25 -1.07 0.12
CA SER A 232 -9.92 0.16 0.56
C SER A 232 -8.90 1.26 0.93
N GLN A 233 -7.87 0.91 1.69
CA GLN A 233 -6.78 1.85 2.05
C GLN A 233 -6.02 2.34 0.82
N LEU A 234 -5.75 1.46 -0.15
CA LEU A 234 -5.12 1.84 -1.41
C LEU A 234 -6.00 2.81 -2.22
N ARG A 235 -7.31 2.59 -2.25
CA ARG A 235 -8.28 3.49 -2.90
C ARG A 235 -8.24 4.89 -2.28
N ASP A 236 -8.27 4.96 -0.96
CA ASP A 236 -8.26 6.24 -0.23
C ASP A 236 -6.92 6.95 -0.36
N THR A 237 -5.81 6.21 -0.37
CA THR A 237 -4.46 6.74 -0.61
C THR A 237 -4.34 7.30 -2.04
N SER A 238 -4.84 6.57 -3.05
CA SER A 238 -4.84 7.01 -4.45
C SER A 238 -5.64 8.31 -4.64
N ARG A 239 -6.84 8.40 -4.06
CA ARG A 239 -7.65 9.63 -4.08
C ARG A 239 -6.96 10.80 -3.41
N SER A 240 -6.34 10.56 -2.25
CA SER A 240 -5.57 11.58 -1.53
C SER A 240 -4.38 12.07 -2.36
N LEU A 241 -3.70 11.15 -3.04
CA LEU A 241 -2.60 11.47 -3.95
C LEU A 241 -3.07 12.32 -5.13
N LYS A 242 -4.17 11.95 -5.80
CA LYS A 242 -4.78 12.75 -6.88
C LYS A 242 -5.14 14.17 -6.42
N HIS A 243 -5.70 14.31 -5.23
CA HIS A 243 -5.99 15.64 -4.67
C HIS A 243 -4.71 16.44 -4.43
N ALA A 244 -3.69 15.85 -3.80
CA ALA A 244 -2.42 16.51 -3.54
C ALA A 244 -1.71 16.92 -4.85
N THR A 245 -1.67 16.06 -5.87
CA THR A 245 -1.06 16.40 -7.17
C THR A 245 -1.82 17.52 -7.88
N GLY A 246 -3.16 17.55 -7.79
CA GLY A 246 -3.95 18.65 -8.35
C GLY A 246 -3.67 20.01 -7.68
N GLU A 247 -3.51 20.02 -6.34
CA GLU A 247 -3.10 21.22 -5.61
C GLU A 247 -1.67 21.65 -5.98
N MET A 248 -0.74 20.68 -6.09
CA MET A 248 0.63 20.94 -6.53
C MET A 248 0.68 21.51 -7.95
N LEU A 249 -0.13 20.99 -8.89
CA LEU A 249 -0.20 21.49 -10.26
C LEU A 249 -0.68 22.94 -10.31
N THR A 250 -1.71 23.25 -9.52
CA THR A 250 -2.21 24.63 -9.37
C THR A 250 -1.12 25.54 -8.81
N GLY A 251 -0.40 25.10 -7.77
CA GLY A 251 0.71 25.85 -7.20
C GLY A 251 1.89 26.04 -8.16
N SER A 252 2.22 25.01 -8.96
CA SER A 252 3.26 25.09 -10.00
C SER A 252 2.88 26.10 -11.09
N THR A 253 1.61 26.12 -11.49
CA THR A 253 1.09 27.08 -12.49
C THR A 253 1.15 28.53 -11.96
N ASP A 254 0.78 28.77 -10.69
CA ASP A 254 0.93 30.08 -10.05
C ASP A 254 2.40 30.51 -9.98
N LEU A 255 3.30 29.59 -9.59
CA LEU A 255 4.73 29.86 -9.55
C LEU A 255 5.29 30.17 -10.94
N ALA A 256 4.81 29.49 -11.99
CA ALA A 256 5.15 29.78 -13.38
C ALA A 256 4.76 31.23 -13.75
N ALA A 257 3.52 31.63 -13.45
CA ALA A 257 3.02 32.97 -13.75
C ALA A 257 3.84 34.05 -13.03
N ARG A 258 4.10 33.86 -11.74
CA ARG A 258 4.93 34.79 -10.94
C ARG A 258 6.38 34.86 -11.41
N THR A 259 6.94 33.73 -11.84
CA THR A 259 8.31 33.70 -12.41
C THR A 259 8.36 34.46 -13.74
N SER A 260 7.33 34.37 -14.57
CA SER A 260 7.20 35.16 -15.80
C SER A 260 7.07 36.65 -15.51
N GLU A 261 6.21 37.04 -14.58
CA GLU A 261 6.04 38.45 -14.17
C GLU A 261 7.34 39.03 -13.57
N GLN A 262 8.07 38.20 -12.81
CA GLN A 262 9.38 38.58 -12.28
C GLN A 262 10.40 38.81 -13.40
N ALA A 263 10.41 37.99 -14.46
CA ALA A 263 11.27 38.19 -15.62
C ALA A 263 10.97 39.54 -16.32
N ASP A 264 9.69 39.85 -16.53
CA ASP A 264 9.27 41.14 -17.12
C ASP A 264 9.71 42.33 -16.27
N THR A 265 9.54 42.22 -14.94
CA THR A 265 9.95 43.26 -13.98
C THR A 265 11.47 43.46 -13.97
N LEU A 266 12.25 42.37 -14.05
CA LEU A 266 13.71 42.43 -14.13
C LEU A 266 14.17 43.08 -15.43
N GLN A 267 13.50 42.81 -16.56
CA GLN A 267 13.82 43.45 -17.83
C GLN A 267 13.58 44.97 -17.79
N GLN A 268 12.46 45.42 -17.22
CA GLN A 268 12.18 46.84 -17.02
C GLN A 268 13.18 47.49 -16.05
N THR A 269 13.51 46.81 -14.96
CA THR A 269 14.48 47.28 -13.97
C THR A 269 15.87 47.43 -14.58
N SER A 270 16.30 46.46 -15.39
CA SER A 270 17.57 46.50 -16.13
C SER A 270 17.63 47.70 -17.09
N ALA A 271 16.55 47.95 -17.84
CA ALA A 271 16.46 49.11 -18.72
C ALA A 271 16.54 50.44 -17.94
N ALA A 272 15.82 50.54 -16.82
CA ALA A 272 15.85 51.73 -15.95
C ALA A 272 17.26 51.96 -15.36
N ILE A 273 17.95 50.91 -14.93
CA ILE A 273 19.33 50.99 -14.43
C ILE A 273 20.29 51.45 -15.53
N SER A 274 20.16 50.94 -16.76
CA SER A 274 20.99 51.36 -17.89
C SER A 274 20.79 52.84 -18.24
N GLN A 275 19.55 53.30 -18.18
CA GLN A 275 19.23 54.72 -18.37
C GLN A 275 19.82 55.57 -17.23
N LEU A 276 19.67 55.14 -15.97
CA LEU A 276 20.27 55.81 -14.81
C LEU A 276 21.79 55.88 -14.91
N ALA A 277 22.46 54.80 -15.32
CA ALA A 277 23.90 54.77 -15.55
C ALA A 277 24.31 55.86 -16.55
N THR A 278 23.57 55.96 -17.66
CA THR A 278 23.81 56.97 -18.71
C THR A 278 23.66 58.39 -18.16
N THR A 279 22.57 58.67 -17.45
CA THR A 279 22.32 59.99 -16.86
C THR A 279 23.37 60.39 -15.82
N VAL A 280 23.85 59.44 -15.01
CA VAL A 280 24.90 59.70 -14.02
C VAL A 280 26.23 60.04 -14.70
N MET A 281 26.62 59.32 -15.76
CA MET A 281 27.82 59.66 -16.53
C MET A 281 27.70 61.02 -17.22
N GLU A 282 26.52 61.36 -17.75
CA GLU A 282 26.27 62.68 -18.32
C GLU A 282 26.39 63.79 -17.27
N ASN A 283 25.90 63.56 -16.05
CA ASN A 283 26.05 64.51 -14.95
C ASN A 283 27.52 64.73 -14.57
N ALA A 284 28.32 63.66 -14.49
CA ALA A 284 29.76 63.77 -14.24
C ALA A 284 30.46 64.61 -15.32
N LYS A 285 30.14 64.34 -16.60
CA LYS A 285 30.67 65.12 -17.74
C LYS A 285 30.25 66.59 -17.68
N ARG A 286 28.97 66.87 -17.46
CA ARG A 286 28.43 68.25 -17.37
C ARG A 286 29.06 69.02 -16.20
N ALA A 287 29.28 68.37 -15.06
CA ALA A 287 29.95 68.98 -13.93
C ALA A 287 31.41 69.36 -14.28
N LYS A 288 32.13 68.49 -15.01
CA LYS A 288 33.49 68.79 -15.49
C LYS A 288 33.52 69.95 -16.50
N GLU A 289 32.56 70.01 -17.41
CA GLU A 289 32.40 71.13 -18.34
C GLU A 289 32.11 72.45 -17.59
N ALA A 290 31.17 72.42 -16.63
CA ALA A 290 30.84 73.58 -15.80
C ALA A 290 32.02 74.05 -14.93
N SER A 291 32.84 73.13 -14.41
CA SER A 291 34.10 73.44 -13.71
C SER A 291 35.08 74.19 -14.62
N THR A 292 35.20 73.77 -15.89
CA THR A 292 36.06 74.46 -16.88
C THR A 292 35.57 75.89 -17.13
N VAL A 293 34.25 76.08 -17.25
CA VAL A 293 33.65 77.42 -17.41
C VAL A 293 33.90 78.29 -16.17
N ALA A 294 33.69 77.74 -14.97
CA ALA A 294 33.94 78.45 -13.71
C ALA A 294 35.41 78.88 -13.55
N SER A 295 36.36 78.04 -13.98
CA SER A 295 37.78 78.38 -14.03
C SER A 295 38.05 79.54 -15.01
N SER A 296 37.43 79.54 -16.19
CA SER A 296 37.56 80.65 -17.14
C SER A 296 37.00 81.95 -16.58
N VAL A 297 35.84 81.92 -15.92
CA VAL A 297 35.24 83.09 -15.27
C VAL A 297 36.15 83.63 -14.15
N SER A 298 36.74 82.73 -13.36
CA SER A 298 37.69 83.11 -12.30
C SER A 298 38.89 83.85 -12.89
N ARG A 299 39.48 83.35 -13.97
CA ARG A 299 40.61 84.00 -14.65
C ARG A 299 40.24 85.39 -15.17
N THR A 300 39.08 85.53 -15.82
CA THR A 300 38.60 86.83 -16.32
C THR A 300 38.33 87.82 -15.18
N ALA A 301 37.80 87.35 -14.04
CA ALA A 301 37.62 88.20 -12.86
C ALA A 301 38.96 88.65 -12.25
N GLU A 302 39.97 87.77 -12.21
CA GLU A 302 41.33 88.10 -11.75
C GLU A 302 42.00 89.16 -12.65
N GLU A 303 41.91 88.98 -13.98
CA GLU A 303 42.40 89.94 -14.98
C GLU A 303 41.68 91.28 -14.86
N GLY A 304 40.35 91.27 -14.77
CA GLY A 304 39.54 92.47 -14.57
C GLY A 304 39.89 93.21 -13.28
N GLY A 305 40.09 92.47 -12.18
CA GLY A 305 40.51 93.02 -10.90
C GLY A 305 41.88 93.68 -10.97
N ALA A 306 42.82 93.12 -11.73
CA ALA A 306 44.12 93.73 -11.99
C ALA A 306 44.00 95.07 -12.75
N VAL A 307 43.15 95.12 -13.77
CA VAL A 307 42.88 96.37 -14.51
C VAL A 307 42.23 97.42 -13.61
N MET A 308 41.29 97.04 -12.74
CA MET A 308 40.68 97.98 -11.79
C MET A 308 41.70 98.54 -10.79
N ARG A 309 42.64 97.72 -10.29
CA ARG A 309 43.74 98.20 -9.43
C ARG A 309 44.60 99.24 -10.14
N GLN A 310 45.00 98.98 -11.39
CA GLN A 310 45.75 99.93 -12.21
C GLN A 310 44.98 101.23 -12.47
N ALA A 311 43.67 101.14 -12.69
CA ALA A 311 42.80 102.30 -12.87
C ALA A 311 42.70 103.15 -11.59
N THR A 312 42.57 102.52 -10.41
CA THR A 312 42.59 103.21 -9.11
C THR A 312 43.91 103.95 -8.90
N GLU A 313 45.06 103.30 -9.15
CA GLU A 313 46.37 103.94 -9.07
C GLU A 313 46.51 105.13 -10.03
N ALA A 314 45.94 105.02 -11.24
CA ALA A 314 45.94 106.13 -12.19
C ALA A 314 45.11 107.32 -11.70
N MET A 315 43.93 107.08 -11.13
CA MET A 315 43.09 108.12 -10.53
C MET A 315 43.78 108.80 -9.34
N GLU A 316 44.54 108.05 -8.52
CA GLU A 316 45.30 108.60 -7.40
C GLU A 316 46.46 109.49 -7.89
N ARG A 317 47.15 109.10 -8.96
CA ARG A 317 48.16 109.94 -9.63
C ARG A 317 47.54 111.22 -10.19
N ILE A 318 46.38 111.14 -10.84
CA ILE A 318 45.65 112.30 -11.35
C ILE A 318 45.26 113.23 -10.19
N THR A 319 44.70 112.69 -9.10
CA THR A 319 44.33 113.45 -7.90
C THR A 319 45.54 114.20 -7.33
N THR A 320 46.67 113.52 -7.21
CA THR A 320 47.93 114.11 -6.74
C THR A 320 48.43 115.21 -7.68
N SER A 321 48.33 115.00 -9.00
CA SER A 321 48.72 115.99 -10.01
C SER A 321 47.82 117.22 -9.98
N SER A 322 46.50 117.05 -9.87
CA SER A 322 45.52 118.13 -9.76
C SER A 322 45.75 118.97 -8.51
N ALA A 323 46.07 118.35 -7.37
CA ALA A 323 46.43 119.07 -6.15
C ALA A 323 47.68 119.94 -6.33
N LYS A 324 48.71 119.42 -7.01
CA LYS A 324 49.91 120.22 -7.35
C LYS A 324 49.57 121.40 -8.27
N ILE A 325 48.72 121.19 -9.27
CA ILE A 325 48.27 122.27 -10.16
C ILE A 325 47.51 123.33 -9.36
N SER A 326 46.57 122.93 -8.48
CA SER A 326 45.81 123.86 -7.64
C SER A 326 46.74 124.74 -6.78
N ASN A 327 47.79 124.17 -6.20
CA ASN A 327 48.80 124.93 -5.46
C ASN A 327 49.56 125.94 -6.34
N ILE A 328 49.92 125.56 -7.57
CA ILE A 328 50.57 126.46 -8.54
C ILE A 328 49.65 127.61 -8.93
N ILE A 329 48.37 127.33 -9.17
CA ILE A 329 47.37 128.36 -9.50
C ILE A 329 47.17 129.30 -8.31
N GLY A 330 47.16 128.80 -7.08
CA GLY A 330 47.15 129.63 -5.87
C GLY A 330 48.35 130.58 -5.81
N LEU A 331 49.55 130.09 -6.12
CA LEU A 331 50.75 130.93 -6.20
C LEU A 331 50.66 132.00 -7.30
N ILE A 332 50.06 131.69 -8.46
CA ILE A 332 49.86 132.66 -9.53
C ILE A 332 48.87 133.75 -9.11
N ASP A 333 47.79 133.39 -8.41
CA ASP A 333 46.84 134.34 -7.83
C ASP A 333 47.52 135.27 -6.80
N ASP A 334 48.36 134.71 -5.93
CA ASP A 334 49.19 135.48 -5.00
C ASP A 334 50.13 136.47 -5.72
N ILE A 335 50.80 136.02 -6.80
CA ILE A 335 51.67 136.88 -7.63
C ILE A 335 50.85 137.98 -8.33
N ALA A 336 49.66 137.66 -8.83
CA ALA A 336 48.77 138.62 -9.47
C ALA A 336 48.30 139.68 -8.45
N PHE A 337 47.96 139.27 -7.23
CA PHE A 337 47.61 140.17 -6.14
C PHE A 337 48.78 141.10 -5.75
N GLN A 338 49.98 140.55 -5.58
CA GLN A 338 51.19 141.33 -5.31
C GLN A 338 51.48 142.33 -6.44
N THR A 339 51.33 141.91 -7.70
CA THR A 339 51.53 142.77 -8.88
C THR A 339 50.50 143.90 -8.93
N ASN A 340 49.24 143.62 -8.58
CA ASN A 340 48.18 144.61 -8.48
C ASN A 340 48.47 145.65 -7.38
N LEU A 341 49.01 145.23 -6.23
CA LEU A 341 49.45 146.14 -5.15
C LEU A 341 50.66 146.99 -5.56
N LEU A 342 51.66 146.40 -6.22
CA LEU A 342 52.83 147.12 -6.77
C LEU A 342 52.40 148.17 -7.79
N ALA A 343 51.49 147.81 -8.70
CA ALA A 343 50.95 148.71 -9.72
C ALA A 343 50.10 149.85 -9.13
N LEU A 344 49.36 149.57 -8.04
CA LEU A 344 48.66 150.59 -7.28
C LEU A 344 49.65 151.58 -6.65
N ASN A 345 50.70 151.08 -5.98
CA ASN A 345 51.75 151.92 -5.40
C ASN A 345 52.45 152.78 -6.47
N ALA A 346 52.76 152.19 -7.63
CA ALA A 346 53.34 152.92 -8.76
C ALA A 346 52.40 153.98 -9.33
N SER A 347 51.08 153.69 -9.42
CA SER A 347 50.08 154.67 -9.86
C SER A 347 49.99 155.87 -8.91
N VAL A 348 50.07 155.62 -7.60
CA VAL A 348 50.06 156.66 -6.56
C VAL A 348 51.32 157.53 -6.66
N GLU A 349 52.51 156.93 -6.80
CA GLU A 349 53.76 157.67 -6.92
C GLU A 349 53.84 158.47 -8.24
N ALA A 350 53.30 157.91 -9.33
CA ALA A 350 53.18 158.62 -10.61
C ALA A 350 52.23 159.83 -10.51
N ALA A 351 51.12 159.72 -9.79
CA ALA A 351 50.23 160.85 -9.52
C ALA A 351 50.92 161.93 -8.66
N ARG A 352 51.77 161.51 -7.71
CA ARG A 352 52.57 162.40 -6.85
C ARG A 352 53.63 163.19 -7.63
N ALA A 353 54.17 162.63 -8.71
CA ALA A 353 55.15 163.26 -9.60
C ALA A 353 54.54 164.27 -10.62
N GLY A 354 53.22 164.45 -10.65
CA GLY A 354 52.55 165.45 -11.49
C GLY A 354 52.71 165.21 -12.99
N GLU A 355 53.01 166.27 -13.77
CA GLU A 355 53.13 166.20 -15.24
C GLU A 355 54.24 165.24 -15.71
N ALA A 356 55.34 165.12 -14.96
CA ALA A 356 56.45 164.22 -15.31
C ALA A 356 56.10 162.72 -15.14
N GLY A 357 55.06 162.40 -14.34
CA GLY A 357 54.64 161.03 -14.04
C GLY A 357 53.56 160.47 -14.98
N LYS A 358 52.99 161.27 -15.90
CA LYS A 358 51.85 160.86 -16.74
C LYS A 358 52.09 159.57 -17.53
N GLY A 359 53.26 159.40 -18.13
CA GLY A 359 53.61 158.18 -18.87
C GLY A 359 53.70 156.94 -17.96
N PHE A 360 54.26 157.09 -16.76
CA PHE A 360 54.35 156.03 -15.76
C PHE A 360 52.97 155.67 -15.17
N ALA A 361 52.07 156.65 -15.01
CA ALA A 361 50.71 156.41 -14.53
C ALA A 361 49.90 155.52 -15.49
N VAL A 362 50.04 155.73 -16.82
CA VAL A 362 49.36 154.89 -17.83
C VAL A 362 49.87 153.45 -17.78
N VAL A 363 51.20 153.25 -17.69
CA VAL A 363 51.80 151.92 -17.56
C VAL A 363 51.35 151.25 -16.25
N ALA A 364 51.33 151.97 -15.14
CA ALA A 364 50.90 151.43 -13.85
C ALA A 364 49.41 151.01 -13.85
N ILE A 365 48.52 151.76 -14.50
CA ILE A 365 47.12 151.36 -14.69
C ILE A 365 47.02 150.11 -15.56
N GLU A 366 47.78 150.01 -16.65
CA GLU A 366 47.74 148.84 -17.53
C GLU A 366 48.30 147.57 -16.86
N VAL A 367 49.39 147.70 -16.10
CA VAL A 367 49.94 146.60 -15.27
C VAL A 367 48.91 146.17 -14.23
N ARG A 368 48.20 147.11 -13.60
CA ARG A 368 47.13 146.81 -12.65
C ARG A 368 45.97 146.04 -13.31
N ARG A 369 45.54 146.47 -14.49
CA ARG A 369 44.48 145.80 -15.27
C ARG A 369 44.89 144.39 -15.66
N LEU A 370 46.14 144.19 -16.11
CA LEU A 370 46.71 142.87 -16.41
C LEU A 370 46.76 141.97 -15.18
N ALA A 371 47.17 142.52 -14.03
CA ALA A 371 47.22 141.79 -12.76
C ALA A 371 45.81 141.34 -12.31
N GLN A 372 44.80 142.21 -12.39
CA GLN A 372 43.40 141.84 -12.12
C GLN A 372 42.88 140.78 -13.09
N SER A 373 43.22 140.89 -14.38
CA SER A 373 42.87 139.89 -15.38
C SER A 373 43.53 138.52 -15.11
N ALA A 374 44.79 138.51 -14.65
CA ALA A 374 45.52 137.31 -14.28
C ALA A 374 44.93 136.64 -13.03
N ALA A 375 44.52 137.43 -12.01
CA ALA A 375 43.84 136.92 -10.82
C ALA A 375 42.49 136.27 -11.19
N GLN A 376 41.67 136.93 -12.03
CA GLN A 376 40.40 136.35 -12.50
C GLN A 376 40.62 135.04 -13.26
N ALA A 377 41.56 135.01 -14.22
CA ALA A 377 41.88 133.81 -14.97
C ALA A 377 42.39 132.68 -14.05
N SER A 378 43.19 133.02 -13.02
CA SER A 378 43.66 132.06 -12.03
C SER A 378 42.51 131.49 -11.20
N SER A 379 41.55 132.33 -10.77
CA SER A 379 40.34 131.90 -10.09
C SER A 379 39.49 130.96 -10.94
N ASP A 380 39.30 131.27 -12.23
CA ASP A 380 38.52 130.42 -13.14
C ASP A 380 39.20 129.05 -13.34
N VAL A 381 40.53 129.02 -13.52
CA VAL A 381 41.30 127.77 -13.62
C VAL A 381 41.24 126.98 -12.31
N LYS A 382 41.32 127.65 -11.16
CA LYS A 382 41.18 127.01 -9.84
C LYS A 382 39.83 126.30 -9.71
N GLY A 383 38.75 126.96 -10.11
CA GLY A 383 37.40 126.37 -10.14
C GLY A 383 37.32 125.12 -11.02
N LEU A 384 37.91 125.15 -12.22
CA LEU A 384 37.96 123.99 -13.12
C LEU A 384 38.79 122.83 -12.54
N ILE A 385 39.88 123.12 -11.83
CA ILE A 385 40.73 122.11 -11.18
C ILE A 385 40.01 121.49 -9.97
N GLU A 386 39.30 122.28 -9.17
CA GLU A 386 38.46 121.77 -8.07
C GLU A 386 37.33 120.88 -8.60
N GLN A 387 36.65 121.31 -9.67
CA GLN A 387 35.64 120.50 -10.34
C GLN A 387 36.23 119.18 -10.86
N SER A 388 37.37 119.23 -11.55
CA SER A 388 38.06 118.03 -12.04
C SER A 388 38.47 117.09 -10.90
N GLY A 389 38.91 117.64 -9.75
CA GLY A 389 39.22 116.85 -8.56
C GLY A 389 38.00 116.11 -8.00
N ASN A 390 36.84 116.76 -7.99
CA ASN A 390 35.58 116.12 -7.58
C ASN A 390 35.14 115.00 -8.54
N GLU A 391 35.26 115.22 -9.85
CA GLU A 391 34.97 114.19 -10.87
C GLU A 391 35.90 112.97 -10.74
N VAL A 392 37.20 113.19 -10.54
CA VAL A 392 38.18 112.10 -10.33
C VAL A 392 37.89 111.33 -9.04
N LYS A 393 37.48 112.01 -7.96
CA LYS A 393 37.07 111.37 -6.71
C LYS A 393 35.83 110.49 -6.90
N GLY A 394 34.84 110.98 -7.65
CA GLY A 394 33.67 110.20 -8.05
C GLY A 394 34.05 108.97 -8.88
N GLY A 395 34.89 109.16 -9.90
CA GLY A 395 35.41 108.08 -10.74
C GLY A 395 36.19 107.02 -9.94
N SER A 396 37.06 107.45 -9.01
CA SER A 396 37.79 106.55 -8.11
C SER A 396 36.85 105.69 -7.26
N SER A 397 35.77 106.28 -6.73
CA SER A 397 34.76 105.52 -5.97
C SER A 397 34.03 104.49 -6.84
N LEU A 398 33.71 104.81 -8.09
CA LEU A 398 33.06 103.87 -9.03
C LEU A 398 34.00 102.70 -9.39
N VAL A 399 35.27 102.99 -9.67
CA VAL A 399 36.29 101.96 -9.95
C VAL A 399 36.50 101.05 -8.74
N SER A 400 36.59 101.62 -7.54
CA SER A 400 36.68 100.83 -6.30
C SER A 400 35.45 99.96 -6.09
N GLY A 401 34.25 100.46 -6.38
CA GLY A 401 33.01 99.68 -6.33
C GLY A 401 33.01 98.52 -7.33
N ALA A 402 33.49 98.75 -8.55
CA ALA A 402 33.64 97.71 -9.57
C ALA A 402 34.67 96.64 -9.15
N ALA A 403 35.79 97.04 -8.55
CA ALA A 403 36.81 96.12 -8.03
C ALA A 403 36.22 95.16 -6.97
N LEU A 404 35.45 95.68 -6.02
CA LEU A 404 34.78 94.85 -5.00
C LEU A 404 33.79 93.85 -5.60
N LYS A 405 33.08 94.23 -6.68
CA LYS A 405 32.17 93.32 -7.38
C LYS A 405 32.92 92.20 -8.11
N LEU A 406 34.09 92.49 -8.69
CA LEU A 406 34.94 91.49 -9.32
C LEU A 406 35.52 90.49 -8.30
N ASP A 407 35.93 90.95 -7.13
CA ASP A 407 36.37 90.06 -6.05
C ASP A 407 35.24 89.12 -5.59
N ALA A 408 34.02 89.63 -5.44
CA ALA A 408 32.86 88.80 -5.11
C ALA A 408 32.53 87.78 -6.22
N MET A 409 32.69 88.15 -7.50
CA MET A 409 32.54 87.22 -8.63
C MET A 409 33.61 86.13 -8.61
N LEU A 410 34.86 86.47 -8.27
CA LEU A 410 35.96 85.51 -8.16
C LEU A 410 35.68 84.47 -7.06
N GLU A 411 35.24 84.91 -5.89
CA GLU A 411 34.88 84.02 -4.78
C GLU A 411 33.72 83.09 -5.17
N ALA A 412 32.68 83.62 -5.82
CA ALA A 412 31.54 82.83 -6.31
C ALA A 412 31.97 81.82 -7.37
N ALA A 413 32.86 82.18 -8.29
CA ALA A 413 33.34 81.30 -9.35
C ALA A 413 34.20 80.16 -8.79
N ARG A 414 35.06 80.44 -7.80
CA ARG A 414 35.84 79.40 -7.07
C ARG A 414 34.92 78.45 -6.31
N SER A 415 33.96 78.98 -5.56
CA SER A 415 32.96 78.17 -4.85
C SER A 415 32.16 77.27 -5.82
N ASN A 416 31.78 77.79 -6.99
CA ASN A 416 31.10 77.00 -8.00
C ASN A 416 31.99 75.88 -8.56
N ASN A 417 33.27 76.16 -8.79
CA ASN A 417 34.24 75.16 -9.26
C ASN A 417 34.41 74.00 -8.26
N ASP A 418 34.51 74.32 -6.96
CA ASP A 418 34.62 73.30 -5.90
C ASP A 418 33.36 72.41 -5.85
N ARG A 419 32.17 73.01 -5.97
CA ARG A 419 30.90 72.27 -6.05
C ARG A 419 30.85 71.36 -7.26
N MET A 420 31.26 71.83 -8.43
CA MET A 420 31.29 71.02 -9.66
C MET A 420 32.26 69.84 -9.53
N THR A 421 33.41 70.04 -8.90
CA THR A 421 34.38 68.95 -8.64
C THR A 421 33.77 67.88 -7.72
N MET A 422 33.06 68.30 -6.66
CA MET A 422 32.35 67.35 -5.79
C MET A 422 31.21 66.62 -6.49
N ILE A 423 30.45 67.29 -7.36
CA ILE A 423 29.38 66.63 -8.14
C ILE A 423 29.98 65.57 -9.07
N ALA A 424 31.06 65.89 -9.79
CA ALA A 424 31.72 64.94 -10.68
C ALA A 424 32.21 63.70 -9.90
N ALA A 425 32.88 63.89 -8.77
CA ALA A 425 33.36 62.79 -7.93
C ALA A 425 32.21 61.91 -7.41
N ARG A 426 31.12 62.51 -6.91
CA ARG A 426 29.95 61.74 -6.45
C ARG A 426 29.22 61.03 -7.58
N SER A 427 29.18 61.61 -8.78
CA SER A 427 28.61 60.94 -9.95
C SER A 427 29.45 59.73 -10.36
N ASP A 428 30.78 59.80 -10.29
CA ASP A 428 31.65 58.63 -10.52
C ASP A 428 31.39 57.53 -9.47
N GLU A 429 31.26 57.88 -8.19
CA GLU A 429 30.90 56.93 -7.13
C GLU A 429 29.52 56.28 -7.38
N GLN A 430 28.53 57.07 -7.80
CA GLN A 430 27.21 56.56 -8.18
C GLN A 430 27.27 55.60 -9.38
N ALA A 431 28.12 55.87 -10.37
CA ALA A 431 28.30 54.98 -11.52
C ALA A 431 28.85 53.60 -11.08
N VAL A 432 29.79 53.57 -10.14
CA VAL A 432 30.31 52.33 -9.55
C VAL A 432 29.21 51.56 -8.82
N ALA A 433 28.40 52.25 -8.01
CA ALA A 433 27.27 51.62 -7.30
C ALA A 433 26.22 51.06 -8.29
N ILE A 434 25.93 51.78 -9.36
CA ILE A 434 25.01 51.33 -10.42
C ILE A 434 25.54 50.07 -11.12
N HIS A 435 26.86 49.98 -11.36
CA HIS A 435 27.47 48.76 -11.91
C HIS A 435 27.28 47.54 -11.00
N GLN A 436 27.39 47.72 -9.68
CA GLN A 436 27.12 46.66 -8.71
C GLN A 436 25.65 46.23 -8.73
N ILE A 437 24.73 47.20 -8.81
CA ILE A 437 23.29 46.90 -8.94
C ILE A 437 23.01 46.12 -10.24
N ASN A 438 23.63 46.51 -11.36
CA ASN A 438 23.48 45.79 -12.63
C ASN A 438 23.94 44.33 -12.52
N THR A 439 25.07 44.09 -11.83
CA THR A 439 25.58 42.74 -11.55
C THR A 439 24.59 41.93 -10.72
N ALA A 440 23.97 42.55 -9.70
CA ALA A 440 22.95 41.89 -8.88
C ALA A 440 21.68 41.56 -9.68
N VAL A 441 21.22 42.46 -10.56
CA VAL A 441 20.07 42.22 -11.44
C VAL A 441 20.32 41.07 -12.40
N ARG A 442 21.53 40.96 -12.98
CA ARG A 442 21.92 39.79 -13.79
C ARG A 442 21.82 38.48 -13.01
N LYS A 443 22.22 38.47 -11.74
CA LYS A 443 22.11 37.28 -10.88
C LYS A 443 20.64 36.92 -10.59
N LEU A 444 19.79 37.92 -10.39
CA LEU A 444 18.35 37.71 -10.26
C LEU A 444 17.72 37.17 -11.54
N ASP A 445 18.18 37.60 -12.72
CA ASP A 445 17.76 37.06 -14.00
C ASP A 445 18.13 35.58 -14.15
N GLU A 446 19.39 35.21 -13.84
CA GLU A 446 19.84 33.82 -13.84
C GLU A 446 19.00 32.93 -12.90
N MET A 447 18.70 33.42 -11.69
CA MET A 447 17.83 32.71 -10.74
C MET A 447 16.39 32.60 -11.24
N THR A 448 15.87 33.63 -11.91
CA THR A 448 14.52 33.62 -12.51
C THR A 448 14.43 32.56 -13.61
N GLN A 449 15.45 32.47 -14.47
CA GLN A 449 15.52 31.44 -15.51
C GLN A 449 15.64 30.04 -14.91
N HIS A 450 16.43 29.88 -13.84
CA HIS A 450 16.53 28.62 -13.12
C HIS A 450 15.19 28.21 -12.50
N ASN A 451 14.47 29.15 -11.89
CA ASN A 451 13.13 28.91 -11.35
C ASN A 451 12.15 28.48 -12.45
N ALA A 452 12.22 29.09 -13.64
CA ALA A 452 11.38 28.69 -14.76
C ALA A 452 11.64 27.23 -15.19
N ALA A 453 12.92 26.82 -15.24
CA ALA A 453 13.29 25.44 -15.51
C ALA A 453 12.81 24.47 -14.41
N LEU A 454 12.98 24.84 -13.13
CA LEU A 454 12.50 24.05 -12.00
C LEU A 454 10.98 23.88 -12.00
N VAL A 455 10.24 24.94 -12.37
CA VAL A 455 8.78 24.88 -12.52
C VAL A 455 8.39 23.89 -13.62
N GLN A 456 9.07 23.91 -14.76
CA GLN A 456 8.82 22.94 -15.84
C GLN A 456 9.10 21.50 -15.38
N GLU A 457 10.22 21.27 -14.71
CA GLU A 457 10.58 19.96 -14.15
C GLU A 457 9.58 19.48 -13.10
N THR A 458 9.16 20.39 -12.21
CA THR A 458 8.18 20.11 -11.15
C THR A 458 6.82 19.77 -11.75
N SER A 459 6.34 20.54 -12.74
CA SER A 459 5.09 20.24 -13.43
C SER A 459 5.12 18.86 -14.11
N ALA A 460 6.22 18.50 -14.78
CA ALA A 460 6.37 17.19 -15.40
C ALA A 460 6.36 16.05 -14.36
N ALA A 461 7.01 16.24 -13.20
CA ALA A 461 6.99 15.26 -12.11
C ALA A 461 5.58 15.10 -11.50
N ILE A 462 4.82 16.19 -11.39
CA ILE A 462 3.43 16.17 -10.93
C ILE A 462 2.54 15.40 -11.91
N GLU A 463 2.63 15.68 -13.21
CA GLU A 463 1.87 14.97 -14.26
C GLU A 463 2.18 13.46 -14.27
N GLN A 464 3.44 13.09 -14.09
CA GLN A 464 3.85 11.69 -13.98
C GLN A 464 3.23 11.03 -12.73
N THR A 465 3.22 11.73 -11.59
CA THR A 465 2.63 11.23 -10.35
C THR A 465 1.12 11.08 -10.46
N GLU A 466 0.44 12.03 -11.12
CA GLU A 466 -1.00 11.96 -11.41
C GLU A 466 -1.34 10.75 -12.29
N THR A 467 -0.52 10.48 -13.32
CA THR A 467 -0.65 9.30 -14.18
C THR A 467 -0.54 8.01 -13.37
N GLN A 468 0.46 7.91 -12.48
CA GLN A 468 0.64 6.75 -11.60
C GLN A 468 -0.50 6.58 -10.61
N ALA A 469 -1.03 7.68 -10.05
CA ALA A 469 -2.20 7.64 -9.19
C ALA A 469 -3.44 7.15 -9.95
N SER A 470 -3.62 7.57 -11.20
CA SER A 470 -4.71 7.09 -12.05
C SER A 470 -4.58 5.61 -12.40
N GLU A 471 -3.36 5.12 -12.67
CA GLU A 471 -3.12 3.69 -12.89
C GLU A 471 -3.46 2.86 -11.65
N LEU A 472 -3.07 3.32 -10.45
CA LEU A 472 -3.44 2.67 -9.19
C LEU A 472 -4.95 2.65 -8.97
N ASP A 473 -5.65 3.75 -9.30
CA ASP A 473 -7.11 3.83 -9.24
C ASP A 473 -7.77 2.77 -10.13
N SER A 474 -7.31 2.63 -11.39
CA SER A 474 -7.81 1.61 -12.32
C SER A 474 -7.55 0.18 -11.84
N ILE A 475 -6.40 -0.09 -11.22
CA ILE A 475 -6.11 -1.40 -10.62
C ILE A 475 -7.07 -1.69 -9.47
N VAL A 476 -7.27 -0.71 -8.58
CA VAL A 476 -8.15 -0.85 -7.40
C VAL A 476 -9.63 -0.95 -7.79
N GLU A 477 -10.06 -0.26 -8.85
CA GLU A 477 -11.44 -0.34 -9.38
C GLU A 477 -11.82 -1.74 -9.90
N THR A 478 -10.83 -2.57 -10.26
CA THR A 478 -11.08 -3.95 -10.67
C THR A 478 -11.60 -4.79 -9.49
N PHE A 479 -11.33 -4.39 -8.24
CA PHE A 479 -11.80 -5.12 -7.07
C PHE A 479 -13.19 -4.69 -6.64
N THR A 480 -14.11 -5.66 -6.55
CA THR A 480 -15.43 -5.43 -5.96
C THR A 480 -15.32 -5.57 -4.45
N LEU A 481 -15.47 -4.46 -3.74
CA LEU A 481 -15.59 -4.43 -2.30
C LEU A 481 -17.06 -4.61 -1.92
N THR A 482 -17.35 -5.18 -0.76
CA THR A 482 -18.70 -5.13 -0.22
C THR A 482 -19.07 -3.66 -0.06
N ASP A 483 -20.04 -3.18 -0.83
CA ASP A 483 -20.60 -1.85 -0.65
C ASP A 483 -21.19 -1.80 0.77
N SER A 484 -20.41 -1.32 1.74
CA SER A 484 -20.95 -0.77 2.98
C SER A 484 -21.54 0.60 2.66
N ALA A 485 -22.49 0.63 1.72
CA ALA A 485 -23.24 1.79 1.34
C ALA A 485 -24.67 1.67 1.88
N ALA A 486 -25.15 2.76 2.47
CA ALA A 486 -26.53 3.03 2.89
C ALA A 486 -27.01 2.51 4.25
N SER A 487 -26.36 2.95 5.34
CA SER A 487 -27.15 3.52 6.44
C SER A 487 -26.77 4.98 6.63
N ALA A 488 -27.70 5.84 6.23
CA ALA A 488 -27.57 7.28 6.16
C ALA A 488 -27.41 7.89 7.55
N GLY A 489 -26.16 8.04 7.99
CA GLY A 489 -25.76 9.09 8.91
C GLY A 489 -25.75 10.42 8.17
N ALA A 490 -26.93 10.94 7.82
CA ALA A 490 -27.11 12.32 7.42
C ALA A 490 -26.67 13.22 8.59
N ARG A 491 -25.38 13.49 8.67
CA ARG A 491 -24.82 14.57 9.46
C ARG A 491 -25.42 15.85 8.91
N ARG A 492 -26.47 16.32 9.58
CA ARG A 492 -26.92 17.71 9.57
C ARG A 492 -25.68 18.60 9.69
N GLY A 493 -25.26 19.19 8.57
CA GLY A 493 -24.38 20.33 8.60
C GLY A 493 -25.11 21.47 9.32
N PRO A 494 -24.48 22.16 10.28
CA PRO A 494 -25.11 23.29 10.94
C PRO A 494 -25.38 24.41 9.92
N SER A 495 -26.56 25.00 10.06
CA SER A 495 -27.05 26.19 9.36
C SER A 495 -25.93 27.22 9.17
N ARG A 496 -25.62 27.56 7.91
CA ARG A 496 -24.93 28.80 7.56
C ARG A 496 -25.88 29.96 7.88
N ASP A 497 -25.80 30.44 9.11
CA ASP A 497 -26.10 31.84 9.42
C ASP A 497 -24.74 32.56 9.56
N GLN A 498 -24.32 33.21 8.49
CA GLN A 498 -23.28 34.24 8.57
C GLN A 498 -23.85 35.51 7.96
N GLY A 499 -24.38 36.33 8.87
CA GLY A 499 -24.68 37.72 8.61
C GLY A 499 -23.45 38.49 8.13
N ARG A 500 -23.72 39.32 7.12
CA ARG A 500 -23.43 40.76 7.11
C ARG A 500 -22.01 41.18 7.58
N ALA A 501 -21.22 41.57 6.58
CA ALA A 501 -19.92 42.23 6.67
C ALA A 501 -19.82 43.43 7.65
N PRO A 502 -18.58 43.78 8.03
CA PRO A 502 -18.18 45.17 8.08
C PRO A 502 -17.02 45.48 7.11
N ARG A 503 -17.18 46.59 6.38
CA ARG A 503 -16.12 47.29 5.61
C ARG A 503 -14.95 47.60 6.53
N VAL A 504 -13.73 47.23 6.13
CA VAL A 504 -12.52 47.84 6.68
C VAL A 504 -12.09 48.96 5.75
N ALA A 505 -11.99 50.14 6.34
CA ALA A 505 -11.59 51.38 5.71
C ALA A 505 -10.10 51.37 5.32
N ALA A 506 -9.82 51.94 4.15
CA ALA A 506 -8.51 52.42 3.78
C ALA A 506 -7.98 53.43 4.82
N LYS A 507 -6.69 53.34 5.15
CA LYS A 507 -5.94 54.45 5.72
C LYS A 507 -4.65 54.65 4.92
N ALA A 508 -4.42 55.95 4.69
CA ALA A 508 -3.34 56.65 4.02
C ALA A 508 -1.92 56.18 4.33
#